data_AF-A0A9D8KU25-F1
#
_entry.id   AF-A0A9D8KU25-F1
#
_cell.length_a   1.000
_cell.length_b   1.000
_cell.length_c   1.000
_cell.angle_alpha   90.00
_cell.angle_beta   90.00
_cell.angle_gamma   90.00
#
_symmetry.space_group_name_H-M   'P 1'
#
loop_
_entity.id
_entity.type
_entity.pdbx_description
1 polymer ?
#
loop_
_entity_poly.entity_id
_entity_poly.type
_entity_poly.pdbx_seq_one_letter_code
_entity_poly.pdbx_strand_id
1 'polypeptide(L)'
;MDTKTLLLIALLVVFAMLTGCAYNHKKFDHHIDVTHDQDDFVVQVDDFGQFWDPAEAERALTRVSSLAKSRNVIVVLFVHGWNHDADPKNENLVDFRESIVDTRRRLTDEKAPESAVYRQSRKNLTGTEDLTVVSIYVGWRGRSLPSYLNYTTFWGRKAAAERVGEGDTREFLLRLNSLYRNQQAARVAGTSKTFMGLATIGHSFGAQVLFKAVATEIENELVARTTAASKQGAGQNTVSDLPGFGDLVVLVNPAFEAMQFERIDKLSNQLSYGRQQNPILLVVSSAGDVPRQVLFPLGRQIDALLLRPSFRPGQRALWTQALGEYEPTRTHSLTITQADPALIPGFDPGVYIKDPCAIVNLDLTNVPSVGGVKLTPGPNHRPNNPFIVAYASTSVVLNHSSVFEEILRRFLNDYVAIAQGKRMLTASDSISCR
;
A
#
# COMPACT_ATOMS: atom_id res chain seq x y z
N MET A 1 24.37 31.04 -20.61
CA MET A 1 23.81 31.57 -19.34
C MET A 1 24.98 32.11 -18.55
N ASP A 2 24.98 33.39 -18.19
CA ASP A 2 26.17 34.06 -17.64
C ASP A 2 26.40 33.67 -16.16
N THR A 3 27.65 33.73 -15.68
CA THR A 3 28.07 33.19 -14.36
C THR A 3 27.31 33.84 -13.21
N LYS A 4 26.96 35.13 -13.34
CA LYS A 4 26.14 35.86 -12.37
C LYS A 4 24.71 35.33 -12.30
N THR A 5 24.13 34.95 -13.43
CA THR A 5 22.79 34.35 -13.49
C THR A 5 22.78 32.96 -12.86
N LEU A 6 23.82 32.15 -13.10
CA LEU A 6 23.99 30.86 -12.42
C LEU A 6 24.14 31.01 -10.90
N LEU A 7 24.93 31.99 -10.44
CA LEU A 7 25.13 32.25 -9.01
C LEU A 7 23.84 32.72 -8.33
N LEU A 8 23.06 33.58 -8.99
CA LEU A 8 21.78 34.07 -8.48
C LEU A 8 20.74 32.94 -8.39
N ILE A 9 20.69 32.06 -9.41
CA ILE A 9 19.82 30.88 -9.41
C ILE A 9 20.24 29.93 -8.27
N ALA A 10 21.54 29.68 -8.09
CA ALA A 10 22.04 28.84 -7.01
C ALA A 10 21.69 29.40 -5.63
N LEU A 11 21.85 30.72 -5.41
CA LEU A 11 21.47 31.39 -4.17
C LEU A 11 19.96 31.35 -3.92
N LEU A 12 19.13 31.51 -4.95
CA LEU A 12 17.68 31.37 -4.85
C LEU A 12 17.25 29.93 -4.52
N VAL A 13 17.91 28.93 -5.09
CA VAL A 13 17.69 27.51 -4.77
C VAL A 13 18.08 27.23 -3.33
N VAL A 14 19.24 27.72 -2.86
CA VAL A 14 19.68 27.57 -1.46
C VAL A 14 18.70 28.28 -0.51
N PHE A 15 18.29 29.50 -0.82
CA PHE A 15 17.31 30.24 -0.02
C PHE A 15 15.95 29.52 0.02
N ALA A 16 15.46 29.03 -1.13
CA ALA A 16 14.22 28.25 -1.21
C ALA A 16 14.30 26.93 -0.42
N MET A 17 15.46 26.26 -0.42
CA MET A 17 15.70 25.08 0.40
C MET A 17 15.66 25.42 1.91
N LEU A 18 16.21 26.56 2.31
CA LEU A 18 16.23 27.01 3.71
C LEU A 18 14.85 27.49 4.18
N THR A 19 14.10 28.25 3.37
CA THR A 19 12.76 28.77 3.73
C THR A 19 11.66 27.73 3.59
N GLY A 20 11.84 26.73 2.72
CA GLY A 20 10.90 25.62 2.56
C GLY A 20 10.73 24.77 3.81
N CYS A 21 11.66 24.81 4.76
CA CYS A 21 11.55 24.10 6.05
C CYS A 21 10.49 24.70 6.99
N ALA A 22 10.18 25.99 6.90
CA ALA A 22 9.24 26.67 7.81
C ALA A 22 7.89 27.05 7.15
N TYR A 23 7.85 27.15 5.82
CA TYR A 23 6.64 27.58 5.11
C TYR A 23 5.49 26.57 5.27
N ASN A 24 4.33 27.04 5.72
CA ASN A 24 3.11 26.25 5.91
C ASN A 24 3.30 24.98 6.78
N HIS A 25 4.27 25.00 7.70
CA HIS A 25 4.47 23.92 8.67
C HIS A 25 3.50 24.10 9.84
N LYS A 26 2.27 23.60 9.66
CA LYS A 26 1.18 23.74 10.62
C LYS A 26 0.29 22.49 10.62
N LYS A 27 -0.44 22.29 11.72
CA LYS A 27 -1.62 21.43 11.76
C LYS A 27 -2.76 22.08 10.98
N PHE A 28 -3.52 21.27 10.24
CA PHE A 28 -4.78 21.67 9.62
C PHE A 28 -5.95 21.26 10.50
N ASP A 29 -6.92 22.15 10.68
CA ASP A 29 -8.10 21.84 11.48
C ASP A 29 -9.09 21.04 10.65
N HIS A 30 -9.30 19.79 11.05
CA HIS A 30 -10.43 19.01 10.58
C HIS A 30 -11.54 19.16 11.61
N HIS A 31 -12.52 20.01 11.30
CA HIS A 31 -13.74 20.05 12.09
C HIS A 31 -14.49 18.76 11.80
N ILE A 32 -14.87 18.04 12.85
CA ILE A 32 -15.87 16.97 12.74
C ILE A 32 -17.20 17.69 12.49
N ASP A 33 -17.44 18.12 11.26
CA ASP A 33 -18.77 18.56 10.86
C ASP A 33 -19.73 17.39 11.09
N VAL A 34 -20.98 17.69 11.42
CA VAL A 34 -22.05 16.70 11.71
C VAL A 34 -22.27 15.72 10.54
N THR A 35 -21.71 16.01 9.36
CA THR A 35 -21.71 15.20 8.15
C THR A 35 -20.49 14.28 7.96
N HIS A 36 -19.44 14.39 8.79
CA HIS A 36 -18.31 13.47 8.76
C HIS A 36 -18.68 12.15 9.45
N ASP A 37 -18.53 11.05 8.72
CA ASP A 37 -18.71 9.70 9.26
C ASP A 37 -17.76 9.50 10.45
N GLN A 38 -18.26 8.95 11.56
CA GLN A 38 -17.48 8.74 12.79
C GLN A 38 -16.31 7.75 12.60
N ASP A 39 -16.26 7.13 11.41
CA ASP A 39 -15.28 6.15 10.98
C ASP A 39 -14.24 6.73 9.99
N ASP A 40 -14.19 8.06 9.79
CA ASP A 40 -13.21 8.75 8.94
C ASP A 40 -12.21 9.57 9.76
N PHE A 41 -10.92 9.25 9.66
CA PHE A 41 -9.84 9.87 10.42
C PHE A 41 -8.80 10.54 9.52
N VAL A 42 -8.27 11.69 9.96
CA VAL A 42 -7.11 12.35 9.34
C VAL A 42 -6.00 12.49 10.38
N VAL A 43 -5.04 11.57 10.35
CA VAL A 43 -3.88 11.56 11.25
C VAL A 43 -2.78 12.43 10.64
N GLN A 44 -2.37 13.48 11.35
CA GLN A 44 -1.39 14.44 10.85
C GLN A 44 -0.02 14.26 11.51
N VAL A 45 1.02 14.25 10.68
CA VAL A 45 2.42 14.04 11.07
C VAL A 45 3.27 15.23 10.61
N ASP A 46 4.18 15.67 11.46
CA ASP A 46 5.13 16.74 11.14
C ASP A 46 6.35 16.21 10.36
N ASP A 47 7.24 17.13 9.94
CA ASP A 47 8.46 16.78 9.18
C ASP A 47 9.53 16.01 9.94
N PHE A 48 9.39 15.94 11.26
CA PHE A 48 10.27 15.22 12.17
C PHE A 48 9.75 13.82 12.49
N GLY A 49 8.55 13.49 11.99
CA GLY A 49 7.89 12.21 12.17
C GLY A 49 7.10 12.12 13.48
N GLN A 50 6.69 13.25 14.05
CA GLN A 50 5.85 13.29 15.25
C GLN A 50 4.39 13.62 14.90
N PHE A 51 3.44 13.08 15.65
CA PHE A 51 2.04 13.48 15.48
C PHE A 51 1.84 14.94 15.90
N TRP A 52 1.11 15.69 15.07
CA TRP A 52 0.59 17.00 15.46
C TRP A 52 -0.41 16.90 16.61
N ASP A 53 -1.14 15.79 16.66
CA ASP A 53 -2.13 15.49 17.70
C ASP A 53 -2.21 13.97 17.92
N PRO A 54 -1.46 13.43 18.88
CA PRO A 54 -1.50 12.01 19.20
C PRO A 54 -2.90 11.50 19.56
N ALA A 55 -3.79 12.37 20.04
CA ALA A 55 -5.15 11.96 20.42
C ALA A 55 -6.00 11.57 19.21
N GLU A 56 -5.72 12.07 18.00
CA GLU A 56 -6.41 11.64 16.78
C GLU A 56 -6.02 10.20 16.40
N ALA A 57 -4.73 9.88 16.44
CA ALA A 57 -4.25 8.52 16.21
C ALA A 57 -4.84 7.54 17.25
N GLU A 58 -4.86 7.92 18.52
CA GLU A 58 -5.47 7.11 19.58
C GLU A 58 -6.99 6.95 19.43
N ARG A 59 -7.70 7.98 18.96
CA ARG A 59 -9.14 7.86 18.61
C ARG A 59 -9.36 6.83 17.50
N ALA A 60 -8.55 6.88 16.44
CA ALA A 60 -8.64 5.92 15.34
C ALA A 60 -8.38 4.48 15.84
N LEU A 61 -7.32 4.26 16.62
CA LEU A 61 -7.00 2.95 17.22
C LEU A 61 -8.13 2.45 18.13
N THR A 62 -8.64 3.31 18.99
CA THR A 62 -9.72 2.98 19.92
C THR A 62 -11.00 2.62 19.17
N ARG A 63 -11.35 3.39 18.13
CA ARG A 63 -12.52 3.14 17.29
C ARG A 63 -12.41 1.80 16.56
N VAL A 64 -11.28 1.53 15.92
CA VAL A 64 -11.02 0.25 15.24
C VAL A 64 -11.09 -0.92 16.23
N SER A 65 -10.44 -0.80 17.39
CA SER A 65 -10.47 -1.84 18.43
C SER A 65 -11.89 -2.12 18.94
N SER A 66 -12.71 -1.08 19.14
CA SER A 66 -14.10 -1.21 19.57
C SER A 66 -14.97 -1.89 18.50
N LEU A 67 -14.81 -1.52 17.24
CA LEU A 67 -15.56 -2.11 16.13
C LEU A 67 -15.21 -3.58 15.93
N ALA A 68 -13.91 -3.92 15.91
CA ALA A 68 -13.43 -5.29 15.69
C ALA A 68 -14.01 -6.31 16.69
N LYS A 69 -14.32 -5.87 17.93
CA LYS A 69 -14.92 -6.72 18.97
C LYS A 69 -16.39 -7.09 18.71
N SER A 70 -17.12 -6.28 17.94
CA SER A 70 -18.58 -6.39 17.82
C SER A 70 -19.07 -6.58 16.38
N ARG A 71 -18.26 -6.18 15.39
CA ARG A 71 -18.62 -6.17 13.98
C ARG A 71 -17.44 -6.55 13.11
N ASN A 72 -17.70 -6.95 11.87
CA ASN A 72 -16.63 -7.01 10.88
C ASN A 72 -16.18 -5.59 10.54
N VAL A 73 -14.87 -5.37 10.46
CA VAL A 73 -14.29 -4.07 10.14
C VAL A 73 -13.23 -4.21 9.05
N ILE A 74 -13.16 -3.25 8.12
CA ILE A 74 -12.03 -3.09 7.21
C ILE A 74 -11.46 -1.69 7.43
N VAL A 75 -10.16 -1.63 7.73
CA VAL A 75 -9.41 -0.38 7.80
C VAL A 75 -8.74 -0.15 6.45
N VAL A 76 -9.05 0.98 5.82
CA VAL A 76 -8.37 1.47 4.62
C VAL A 76 -7.53 2.67 5.02
N LEU A 77 -6.21 2.47 5.09
CA LEU A 77 -5.26 3.53 5.43
C LEU A 77 -4.56 4.00 4.16
N PHE A 78 -4.49 5.31 3.96
CA PHE A 78 -3.84 5.93 2.83
C PHE A 78 -2.78 6.94 3.27
N VAL A 79 -1.58 6.87 2.69
CA VAL A 79 -0.49 7.83 2.88
C VAL A 79 -0.21 8.55 1.57
N HIS A 80 -0.40 9.86 1.56
CA HIS A 80 -0.27 10.65 0.35
C HIS A 80 1.18 10.95 -0.05
N GLY A 81 1.34 11.34 -1.31
CA GLY A 81 2.63 11.64 -1.93
C GLY A 81 3.13 13.07 -1.75
N TRP A 82 4.17 13.38 -2.50
CA TRP A 82 4.66 14.75 -2.68
C TRP A 82 3.56 15.67 -3.20
N ASN A 83 3.65 16.97 -2.91
CA ASN A 83 2.67 17.97 -3.35
C ASN A 83 1.27 17.82 -2.74
N HIS A 84 1.10 17.05 -1.66
CA HIS A 84 -0.12 17.01 -0.88
C HIS A 84 0.14 17.27 0.61
N ASP A 85 -0.91 17.59 1.34
CA ASP A 85 -0.93 17.90 2.76
C ASP A 85 -2.33 17.57 3.33
N ALA A 86 -2.53 17.83 4.62
CA ALA A 86 -3.80 17.60 5.29
C ALA A 86 -4.80 18.76 5.17
N ASP A 87 -4.64 19.71 4.23
CA ASP A 87 -5.66 20.74 4.05
C ASP A 87 -7.02 20.08 3.71
N PRO A 88 -8.13 20.42 4.38
CA PRO A 88 -9.46 19.89 4.03
C PRO A 88 -9.88 20.11 2.58
N LYS A 89 -9.29 21.09 1.89
CA LYS A 89 -9.49 21.40 0.47
C LYS A 89 -8.42 20.78 -0.45
N ASN A 90 -7.48 20.01 0.10
CA ASN A 90 -6.48 19.32 -0.70
C ASN A 90 -7.18 18.31 -1.62
N GLU A 91 -6.92 18.41 -2.93
CA GLU A 91 -7.49 17.52 -3.95
C GLU A 91 -7.35 16.03 -3.58
N ASN A 92 -6.20 15.64 -3.04
CA ASN A 92 -5.93 14.24 -2.75
C ASN A 92 -6.69 13.72 -1.51
N LEU A 93 -6.96 14.60 -0.53
CA LEU A 93 -7.82 14.25 0.60
C LEU A 93 -9.29 14.19 0.18
N VAL A 94 -9.73 15.09 -0.72
CA VAL A 94 -11.07 15.08 -1.29
C VAL A 94 -11.29 13.79 -2.10
N ASP A 95 -10.39 13.48 -3.03
CA ASP A 95 -10.45 12.27 -3.85
C ASP A 95 -10.41 11.00 -3.00
N PHE A 96 -9.60 10.98 -1.92
CA PHE A 96 -9.58 9.87 -0.98
C PHE A 96 -10.97 9.67 -0.35
N ARG A 97 -11.58 10.73 0.18
CA ARG A 97 -12.92 10.68 0.79
C ARG A 97 -13.97 10.18 -0.20
N GLU A 98 -13.96 10.69 -1.42
CA GLU A 98 -14.85 10.22 -2.49
C GLU A 98 -14.63 8.74 -2.82
N SER A 99 -13.37 8.29 -2.86
CA SER A 99 -13.04 6.89 -3.08
C SER A 99 -13.55 5.98 -1.96
N ILE A 100 -13.55 6.45 -0.70
CA ILE A 100 -14.08 5.72 0.45
C ILE A 100 -15.60 5.64 0.39
N VAL A 101 -16.30 6.69 -0.05
CA VAL A 101 -17.75 6.64 -0.29
C VAL A 101 -18.10 5.58 -1.33
N ASP A 102 -17.37 5.53 -2.45
CA ASP A 102 -17.55 4.48 -3.47
C ASP A 102 -17.26 3.08 -2.91
N THR A 103 -16.16 2.93 -2.15
CA THR A 103 -15.81 1.66 -1.52
C THR A 103 -16.87 1.21 -0.52
N ARG A 104 -17.40 2.10 0.32
CA ARG A 104 -18.53 1.80 1.22
C ARG A 104 -19.74 1.33 0.42
N ARG A 105 -20.15 2.08 -0.61
CA ARG A 105 -21.26 1.69 -1.50
C ARG A 105 -21.06 0.28 -2.07
N ARG A 106 -19.88 0.01 -2.63
CA ARG A 106 -19.50 -1.29 -3.20
C ARG A 106 -19.54 -2.43 -2.19
N LEU A 107 -19.14 -2.20 -0.94
CA LEU A 107 -18.98 -3.27 0.03
C LEU A 107 -20.22 -3.49 0.92
N THR A 108 -21.09 -2.49 1.08
CA THR A 108 -22.16 -2.51 2.09
C THR A 108 -23.55 -2.08 1.60
N ASP A 109 -23.69 -1.31 0.51
CA ASP A 109 -24.99 -0.75 0.11
C ASP A 109 -25.93 -1.85 -0.42
N GLU A 110 -27.00 -2.14 0.31
CA GLU A 110 -27.94 -3.21 -0.03
C GLU A 110 -28.63 -3.02 -1.39
N LYS A 111 -28.73 -1.76 -1.84
CA LYS A 111 -29.38 -1.39 -3.10
C LYS A 111 -28.43 -1.47 -4.29
N ALA A 112 -27.12 -1.54 -4.06
CA ALA A 112 -26.11 -1.67 -5.11
C ALA A 112 -25.95 -3.15 -5.52
N PRO A 113 -26.26 -3.55 -6.76
CA PRO A 113 -26.15 -4.95 -7.19
C PRO A 113 -24.72 -5.51 -7.05
N GLU A 114 -23.70 -4.67 -7.25
CA GLU A 114 -22.30 -5.04 -7.08
C GLU A 114 -21.93 -5.39 -5.63
N SER A 115 -22.68 -4.92 -4.63
CA SER A 115 -22.41 -5.22 -3.22
C SER A 115 -22.88 -6.62 -2.81
N ALA A 116 -23.84 -7.18 -3.54
CA ALA A 116 -24.53 -8.42 -3.17
C ALA A 116 -23.52 -9.56 -2.97
N VAL A 117 -22.49 -9.64 -3.82
CA VAL A 117 -21.48 -10.66 -3.65
C VAL A 117 -20.66 -10.44 -2.38
N TYR A 118 -20.11 -9.24 -2.15
CA TYR A 118 -19.28 -9.02 -0.96
C TYR A 118 -20.07 -9.31 0.33
N ARG A 119 -21.34 -8.88 0.38
CA ARG A 119 -22.23 -9.15 1.53
C ARG A 119 -22.48 -10.66 1.70
N GLN A 120 -22.84 -11.36 0.63
CA GLN A 120 -23.12 -12.80 0.71
C GLN A 120 -21.87 -13.63 1.08
N SER A 121 -20.71 -13.32 0.47
CA SER A 121 -19.44 -13.97 0.82
C SER A 121 -19.09 -13.74 2.28
N ARG A 122 -19.28 -12.52 2.79
CA ARG A 122 -19.07 -12.19 4.20
C ARG A 122 -20.01 -12.94 5.13
N LYS A 123 -21.28 -13.05 4.75
CA LYS A 123 -22.28 -13.84 5.49
C LYS A 123 -21.89 -15.30 5.57
N ASN A 124 -21.42 -15.88 4.47
CA ASN A 124 -20.96 -17.26 4.44
C ASN A 124 -19.74 -17.47 5.34
N LEU A 125 -18.81 -16.50 5.39
CA LEU A 125 -17.59 -16.59 6.19
C LEU A 125 -17.80 -16.27 7.68
N THR A 126 -18.70 -15.34 8.02
CA THR A 126 -18.80 -14.78 9.39
C THR A 126 -20.16 -14.97 10.04
N GLY A 127 -21.16 -15.44 9.29
CA GLY A 127 -22.55 -15.54 9.72
C GLY A 127 -23.36 -14.24 9.60
N THR A 128 -22.73 -13.14 9.14
CA THR A 128 -23.34 -11.81 9.07
C THR A 128 -22.86 -11.05 7.83
N GLU A 129 -23.74 -10.21 7.28
CA GLU A 129 -23.43 -9.33 6.14
C GLU A 129 -22.77 -8.03 6.58
N ASP A 130 -22.82 -7.73 7.87
CA ASP A 130 -22.41 -6.46 8.44
C ASP A 130 -20.92 -6.18 8.21
N LEU A 131 -20.61 -4.93 7.89
CA LEU A 131 -19.26 -4.44 7.70
C LEU A 131 -19.21 -2.96 8.04
N THR A 132 -18.18 -2.55 8.75
CA THR A 132 -17.83 -1.14 8.93
C THR A 132 -16.52 -0.86 8.19
N VAL A 133 -16.49 0.18 7.37
CA VAL A 133 -15.26 0.63 6.70
C VAL A 133 -14.74 1.84 7.44
N VAL A 134 -13.57 1.69 8.07
CA VAL A 134 -12.85 2.79 8.72
C VAL A 134 -11.81 3.31 7.75
N SER A 135 -11.81 4.62 7.49
CA SER A 135 -10.81 5.26 6.64
C SER A 135 -9.83 6.07 7.46
N ILE A 136 -8.55 5.98 7.13
CA ILE A 136 -7.48 6.71 7.81
C ILE A 136 -6.59 7.36 6.76
N TYR A 137 -6.63 8.69 6.67
CA TYR A 137 -5.71 9.46 5.85
C TYR A 137 -4.52 9.91 6.71
N VAL A 138 -3.31 9.53 6.33
CA VAL A 138 -2.08 10.01 6.97
C VAL A 138 -1.57 11.22 6.19
N GLY A 139 -1.79 12.39 6.79
CA GLY A 139 -1.37 13.68 6.28
C GLY A 139 0.00 14.08 6.81
N TRP A 140 0.97 14.31 5.93
CA TRP A 140 2.27 14.89 6.27
C TRP A 140 2.56 16.08 5.36
N ARG A 141 3.62 16.85 5.62
CA ARG A 141 3.94 18.04 4.81
C ARG A 141 4.63 17.68 3.50
N GLY A 142 3.94 16.94 2.62
CA GLY A 142 4.41 16.60 1.28
C GLY A 142 4.54 17.85 0.40
N ARG A 143 3.58 18.78 0.47
CA ARG A 143 3.64 20.11 -0.15
C ARG A 143 4.32 21.08 0.81
N SER A 144 5.48 21.62 0.42
CA SER A 144 6.25 22.53 1.31
C SER A 144 6.44 23.94 0.73
N LEU A 145 6.25 24.12 -0.57
CA LEU A 145 6.20 25.44 -1.22
C LEU A 145 5.01 25.48 -2.20
N PRO A 146 4.46 26.66 -2.51
CA PRO A 146 3.37 26.78 -3.46
C PRO A 146 3.83 26.61 -4.92
N SER A 147 2.93 26.13 -5.78
CA SER A 147 3.12 26.11 -7.24
C SER A 147 4.41 25.37 -7.68
N TYR A 148 5.05 25.80 -8.76
CA TYR A 148 6.24 25.19 -9.36
C TYR A 148 7.46 25.20 -8.44
N LEU A 149 7.50 26.05 -7.40
CA LEU A 149 8.60 26.03 -6.42
C LEU A 149 8.61 24.75 -5.58
N ASN A 150 7.49 24.03 -5.51
CA ASN A 150 7.47 22.76 -4.81
C ASN A 150 8.44 21.75 -5.44
N TYR A 151 8.71 21.84 -6.76
CA TYR A 151 9.63 20.91 -7.45
C TYR A 151 11.08 20.97 -6.94
N THR A 152 11.52 22.10 -6.39
CA THR A 152 12.88 22.25 -5.84
C THR A 152 13.04 21.59 -4.47
N THR A 153 11.93 21.17 -3.85
CA THR A 153 11.91 20.59 -2.50
C THR A 153 12.08 19.07 -2.51
N PHE A 154 12.21 18.45 -3.69
CA PHE A 154 12.23 17.00 -3.90
C PHE A 154 13.14 16.26 -2.90
N TRP A 155 14.41 16.65 -2.76
CA TRP A 155 15.35 16.01 -1.84
C TRP A 155 14.95 16.18 -0.37
N GLY A 156 14.56 17.38 0.02
CA GLY A 156 14.12 17.68 1.38
C GLY A 156 12.86 16.89 1.75
N ARG A 157 11.91 16.76 0.81
CA ARG A 157 10.68 15.98 0.98
C ARG A 157 10.94 14.48 0.96
N LYS A 158 11.88 13.98 0.16
CA LYS A 158 12.34 12.59 0.22
C LYS A 158 12.90 12.25 1.59
N ALA A 159 13.78 13.10 2.15
CA ALA A 159 14.35 12.87 3.47
C ALA A 159 13.30 13.00 4.60
N ALA A 160 12.35 13.93 4.46
CA ALA A 160 11.23 14.04 5.39
C ALA A 160 10.34 12.79 5.36
N ALA A 161 10.04 12.23 4.19
CA ALA A 161 9.28 10.99 4.06
C ALA A 161 9.92 9.80 4.81
N GLU A 162 11.26 9.72 4.85
CA GLU A 162 11.96 8.71 5.66
C GLU A 162 11.69 8.91 7.16
N ARG A 163 11.87 10.14 7.65
CA ARG A 163 11.62 10.47 9.07
C ARG A 163 10.16 10.23 9.47
N VAL A 164 9.21 10.67 8.64
CA VAL A 164 7.78 10.45 8.85
C VAL A 164 7.45 8.97 8.96
N GLY A 165 8.02 8.14 8.09
CA GLY A 165 7.83 6.69 8.10
C GLY A 165 8.56 5.96 9.22
N GLU A 166 9.61 6.54 9.80
CA GLU A 166 10.39 5.94 10.89
C GLU A 166 9.95 6.40 12.29
N GLY A 167 9.21 7.51 12.39
CA GLY A 167 8.67 8.09 13.63
C GLY A 167 7.31 7.52 14.08
N ASP A 168 6.44 8.37 14.62
CA ASP A 168 5.15 8.01 15.21
C ASP A 168 4.21 7.27 14.24
N THR A 169 4.30 7.56 12.93
CA THR A 169 3.55 6.81 11.89
C THR A 169 3.84 5.31 11.96
N ARG A 170 5.10 4.92 12.19
CA ARG A 170 5.50 3.52 12.32
C ARG A 170 4.85 2.87 13.51
N GLU A 171 4.88 3.55 14.65
CA GLU A 171 4.33 3.08 15.90
C GLU A 171 2.81 2.89 15.81
N PHE A 172 2.10 3.86 15.25
CA PHE A 172 0.66 3.78 14.97
C PHE A 172 0.31 2.63 14.02
N LEU A 173 1.06 2.47 12.93
CA LEU A 173 0.89 1.35 12.01
C LEU A 173 1.12 0.01 12.74
N LEU A 174 2.19 -0.14 13.51
CA LEU A 174 2.43 -1.36 14.29
C LEU A 174 1.29 -1.68 15.26
N ARG A 175 0.68 -0.67 15.89
CA ARG A 175 -0.51 -0.85 16.73
C ARG A 175 -1.73 -1.33 15.93
N LEU A 176 -1.99 -0.76 14.74
CA LEU A 176 -3.05 -1.25 13.85
C LEU A 176 -2.81 -2.71 13.44
N ASN A 177 -1.57 -3.06 13.09
CA ASN A 177 -1.20 -4.44 12.75
C ASN A 177 -1.35 -5.39 13.94
N SER A 178 -1.05 -4.93 15.17
CA SER A 178 -1.30 -5.69 16.39
C SER A 178 -2.79 -5.95 16.60
N LEU A 179 -3.65 -4.95 16.42
CA LEU A 179 -5.11 -5.13 16.49
C LEU A 179 -5.59 -6.16 15.44
N TYR A 180 -5.09 -6.05 14.21
CA TYR A 180 -5.38 -6.99 13.12
C TYR A 180 -4.97 -8.43 13.49
N ARG A 181 -3.71 -8.64 13.93
CA ARG A 181 -3.18 -9.96 14.31
C ARG A 181 -3.94 -10.55 15.49
N ASN A 182 -4.27 -9.75 16.49
CA ASN A 182 -5.05 -10.18 17.65
C ASN A 182 -6.46 -10.64 17.25
N GLN A 183 -7.13 -9.90 16.36
CA GLN A 183 -8.44 -10.30 15.86
C GLN A 183 -8.37 -11.57 15.00
N GLN A 184 -7.35 -11.70 14.16
CA GLN A 184 -7.11 -12.92 13.39
C GLN A 184 -6.92 -14.13 14.31
N ALA A 185 -6.08 -14.01 15.34
CA ALA A 185 -5.85 -15.06 16.33
C ALA A 185 -7.12 -15.42 17.10
N ALA A 186 -7.90 -14.42 17.54
CA ALA A 186 -9.17 -14.63 18.23
C ALA A 186 -10.19 -15.41 17.37
N ARG A 187 -10.21 -15.15 16.06
CA ARG A 187 -11.05 -15.86 15.10
C ARG A 187 -10.59 -17.30 14.89
N VAL A 188 -9.29 -17.53 14.71
CA VAL A 188 -8.72 -18.88 14.59
C VAL A 188 -9.01 -19.71 15.85
N ALA A 189 -8.90 -19.10 17.03
CA ALA A 189 -9.24 -19.74 18.30
C ALA A 189 -10.76 -19.94 18.52
N GLY A 190 -11.62 -19.47 17.61
CA GLY A 190 -13.08 -19.55 17.74
C GLY A 190 -13.69 -18.64 18.81
N THR A 191 -12.89 -17.78 19.45
CA THR A 191 -13.32 -16.82 20.49
C THR A 191 -14.00 -15.57 19.91
N SER A 192 -13.87 -15.35 18.60
CA SER A 192 -14.53 -14.28 17.86
C SER A 192 -15.06 -14.79 16.52
N LYS A 193 -16.22 -14.29 16.09
CA LYS A 193 -16.79 -14.54 14.76
C LYS A 193 -16.52 -13.41 13.77
N THR A 194 -16.10 -12.24 14.25
CA THR A 194 -15.85 -11.06 13.41
C THR A 194 -14.42 -11.07 12.88
N PHE A 195 -14.18 -10.44 11.73
CA PHE A 195 -12.83 -10.19 11.22
C PHE A 195 -12.48 -8.71 11.28
N MET A 196 -11.17 -8.44 11.30
CA MET A 196 -10.61 -7.12 11.04
C MET A 196 -9.74 -7.25 9.80
N GLY A 197 -10.03 -6.42 8.79
CA GLY A 197 -9.18 -6.26 7.63
C GLY A 197 -8.33 -5.00 7.73
N LEU A 198 -7.15 -5.02 7.11
CA LEU A 198 -6.22 -3.89 7.08
C LEU A 198 -5.54 -3.81 5.71
N ALA A 199 -5.95 -2.83 4.91
CA ALA A 199 -5.29 -2.48 3.66
C ALA A 199 -4.60 -1.12 3.81
N THR A 200 -3.28 -1.10 3.62
CA THR A 200 -2.48 0.14 3.71
C THR A 200 -1.95 0.51 2.34
N ILE A 201 -2.18 1.74 1.90
CA ILE A 201 -1.87 2.21 0.56
C ILE A 201 -0.97 3.44 0.68
N GLY A 202 0.16 3.44 -0.01
CA GLY A 202 1.06 4.58 -0.07
C GLY A 202 1.30 4.98 -1.52
N HIS A 203 1.20 6.28 -1.81
CA HIS A 203 1.45 6.81 -3.14
C HIS A 203 2.74 7.64 -3.20
N SER A 204 3.58 7.47 -4.23
CA SER A 204 4.75 8.35 -4.46
C SER A 204 5.66 8.40 -3.22
N PHE A 205 5.96 9.57 -2.64
CA PHE A 205 6.68 9.65 -1.35
C PHE A 205 5.88 9.11 -0.16
N GLY A 206 4.55 9.04 -0.22
CA GLY A 206 3.74 8.32 0.76
C GLY A 206 3.96 6.81 0.71
N ALA A 207 4.31 6.26 -0.45
CA ALA A 207 4.77 4.87 -0.56
C ALA A 207 6.10 4.67 0.16
N GLN A 208 6.98 5.68 0.16
CA GLN A 208 8.23 5.65 0.92
C GLN A 208 7.97 5.73 2.42
N VAL A 209 7.10 6.64 2.87
CA VAL A 209 6.65 6.71 4.28
C VAL A 209 6.12 5.35 4.73
N LEU A 210 5.19 4.77 3.96
CA LEU A 210 4.58 3.49 4.29
C LEU A 210 5.60 2.35 4.27
N PHE A 211 6.45 2.26 3.24
CA PHE A 211 7.47 1.22 3.15
C PHE A 211 8.45 1.29 4.32
N LYS A 212 8.89 2.48 4.71
CA LYS A 212 9.76 2.70 5.88
C LYS A 212 9.12 2.24 7.18
N ALA A 213 7.82 2.43 7.33
CA ALA A 213 7.10 1.98 8.52
C ALA A 213 6.98 0.45 8.62
N VAL A 214 6.82 -0.25 7.48
CA VAL A 214 6.48 -1.69 7.48
C VAL A 214 7.66 -2.61 7.15
N ALA A 215 8.70 -2.13 6.47
CA ALA A 215 9.77 -2.98 5.92
C ALA A 215 10.50 -3.78 7.00
N THR A 216 10.80 -3.19 8.15
CA THR A 216 11.51 -3.90 9.23
C THR A 216 10.73 -5.11 9.75
N GLU A 217 9.40 -5.03 9.86
CA GLU A 217 8.57 -6.17 10.28
C GLU A 217 8.66 -7.30 9.25
N ILE A 218 8.53 -6.97 7.96
CA ILE A 218 8.63 -7.92 6.86
C ILE A 218 10.03 -8.57 6.81
N GLU A 219 11.09 -7.76 6.96
CA GLU A 219 12.47 -8.24 6.96
C GLU A 219 12.73 -9.19 8.13
N ASN A 220 12.24 -8.88 9.33
CA ASN A 220 12.38 -9.75 10.51
C ASN A 220 11.74 -11.13 10.28
N GLU A 221 10.53 -11.17 9.71
CA GLU A 221 9.85 -12.42 9.37
C GLU A 221 10.63 -13.22 8.33
N LEU A 222 11.10 -12.58 7.26
CA LEU A 222 11.92 -13.23 6.24
C LEU A 222 13.23 -13.79 6.81
N VAL A 223 13.93 -13.03 7.65
CA VAL A 223 15.16 -13.49 8.33
C VAL A 223 14.88 -14.68 9.23
N ALA A 224 13.78 -14.68 9.98
CA ALA A 224 13.39 -15.81 10.82
C ALA A 224 13.15 -17.07 9.97
N ARG A 225 12.42 -16.96 8.85
CA ARG A 225 12.12 -18.10 7.97
C ARG A 225 13.36 -18.61 7.23
N THR A 226 14.22 -17.74 6.70
CA THR A 226 15.46 -18.17 6.01
C THR A 226 16.48 -18.78 6.97
N THR A 227 16.53 -18.31 8.22
CA THR A 227 17.37 -18.91 9.27
C THR A 227 16.86 -20.31 9.64
N ALA A 228 15.55 -20.49 9.79
CA ALA A 228 14.96 -21.81 10.06
C ALA A 228 15.20 -22.78 8.88
N ALA A 229 14.97 -22.31 7.66
CA ALA A 229 15.21 -23.04 6.42
C ALA A 229 16.67 -23.51 6.25
N SER A 230 17.63 -22.67 6.66
CA SER A 230 19.06 -23.01 6.61
C SER A 230 19.44 -24.15 7.58
N LYS A 231 18.70 -24.31 8.69
CA LYS A 231 18.94 -25.36 9.70
C LYS A 231 18.35 -26.71 9.30
N GLN A 232 17.30 -26.74 8.47
CA GLN A 232 16.55 -27.97 8.15
C GLN A 232 17.08 -28.73 6.92
N GLY A 233 18.11 -28.24 6.24
CA GLY A 233 18.67 -28.87 5.05
C GLY A 233 17.84 -28.65 3.77
N ALA A 234 18.45 -28.85 2.61
CA ALA A 234 17.84 -28.56 1.31
C ALA A 234 16.69 -29.54 1.00
N GLY A 235 15.43 -29.11 1.16
CA GLY A 235 14.27 -29.88 0.70
C GLY A 235 12.91 -29.57 1.34
N GLN A 236 12.83 -28.81 2.44
CA GLN A 236 11.57 -28.56 3.16
C GLN A 236 11.23 -27.06 3.38
N ASN A 237 11.79 -26.15 2.57
CA ASN A 237 11.70 -24.71 2.82
C ASN A 237 10.47 -24.04 2.18
N THR A 238 9.34 -24.75 2.15
CA THR A 238 8.07 -24.19 1.66
C THR A 238 7.38 -23.45 2.80
N VAL A 239 7.32 -22.12 2.69
CA VAL A 239 6.62 -21.26 3.65
C VAL A 239 5.22 -20.97 3.13
N SER A 240 4.19 -21.20 3.93
CA SER A 240 2.79 -20.99 3.53
C SER A 240 2.05 -19.97 4.39
N ASP A 241 2.72 -19.46 5.42
CA ASP A 241 2.19 -18.67 6.51
C ASP A 241 3.04 -17.43 6.80
N LEU A 242 3.84 -16.93 5.85
CA LEU A 242 4.64 -15.73 6.07
C LEU A 242 3.67 -14.59 6.45
N PRO A 243 3.73 -14.09 7.69
CA PRO A 243 2.77 -13.10 8.13
C PRO A 243 3.13 -11.76 7.49
N GLY A 244 2.11 -11.09 7.00
CA GLY A 244 2.25 -9.77 6.43
C GLY A 244 2.09 -8.65 7.44
N PHE A 245 1.88 -7.46 6.87
CA PHE A 245 1.39 -6.30 7.58
C PHE A 245 -0.07 -6.07 7.13
N GLY A 246 -1.03 -6.40 7.99
CA GLY A 246 -2.44 -6.46 7.61
C GLY A 246 -2.76 -7.50 6.54
N ASP A 247 -3.78 -7.21 5.72
CA ASP A 247 -4.14 -8.06 4.59
C ASP A 247 -3.24 -7.85 3.37
N LEU A 248 -2.92 -6.58 3.07
CA LEU A 248 -2.13 -6.17 1.92
C LEU A 248 -1.55 -4.75 2.11
N VAL A 249 -0.25 -4.61 1.83
CA VAL A 249 0.42 -3.32 1.64
C VAL A 249 0.47 -3.01 0.15
N VAL A 250 -0.02 -1.84 -0.26
CA VAL A 250 -0.04 -1.41 -1.66
C VAL A 250 0.84 -0.17 -1.83
N LEU A 251 1.84 -0.25 -2.71
CA LEU A 251 2.71 0.86 -3.06
C LEU A 251 2.41 1.29 -4.49
N VAL A 252 1.75 2.43 -4.66
CA VAL A 252 1.41 2.98 -5.96
C VAL A 252 2.50 3.97 -6.36
N ASN A 253 3.09 3.77 -7.53
CA ASN A 253 4.14 4.62 -8.09
C ASN A 253 5.23 5.00 -7.06
N PRO A 254 5.83 4.03 -6.34
CA PRO A 254 6.72 4.36 -5.23
C PRO A 254 7.90 5.21 -5.69
N ALA A 255 8.10 6.34 -5.00
CA ALA A 255 9.17 7.29 -5.30
C ALA A 255 10.39 7.08 -4.39
N PHE A 256 10.85 5.82 -4.26
CA PHE A 256 12.07 5.47 -3.53
C PHE A 256 12.88 4.41 -4.28
N GLU A 257 14.15 4.28 -3.92
CA GLU A 257 15.14 3.45 -4.64
C GLU A 257 14.81 1.96 -4.57
N ALA A 258 15.01 1.24 -5.67
CA ALA A 258 14.94 -0.23 -5.69
C ALA A 258 15.92 -0.86 -4.67
N MET A 259 17.03 -0.18 -4.36
CA MET A 259 17.96 -0.59 -3.31
C MET A 259 17.31 -0.79 -1.94
N GLN A 260 16.27 -0.01 -1.59
CA GLN A 260 15.59 -0.17 -0.31
C GLN A 260 14.82 -1.50 -0.22
N PHE A 261 14.41 -2.05 -1.37
CA PHE A 261 13.71 -3.33 -1.47
C PHE A 261 14.64 -4.53 -1.68
N GLU A 262 15.90 -4.30 -2.06
CA GLU A 262 16.88 -5.34 -2.42
C GLU A 262 17.02 -6.45 -1.38
N ARG A 263 16.94 -6.11 -0.09
CA ARG A 263 17.06 -7.09 1.00
C ARG A 263 15.86 -8.03 1.06
N ILE A 264 14.65 -7.48 0.97
CA ILE A 264 13.40 -8.25 0.92
C ILE A 264 13.40 -9.16 -0.30
N ASP A 265 13.78 -8.65 -1.47
CA ASP A 265 13.92 -9.45 -2.69
C ASP A 265 14.88 -10.62 -2.49
N LYS A 266 16.11 -10.38 -2.01
CA LYS A 266 17.12 -11.42 -1.79
C LYS A 266 16.68 -12.49 -0.79
N LEU A 267 16.08 -12.09 0.33
CA LEU A 267 15.63 -13.03 1.36
C LEU A 267 14.41 -13.83 0.87
N SER A 268 13.45 -13.16 0.24
CA SER A 268 12.25 -13.82 -0.29
C SER A 268 12.59 -14.85 -1.36
N ASN A 269 13.62 -14.59 -2.17
CA ASN A 269 14.11 -15.48 -3.22
C ASN A 269 14.89 -16.70 -2.71
N GLN A 270 15.19 -16.79 -1.41
CA GLN A 270 15.74 -18.00 -0.78
C GLN A 270 14.66 -18.98 -0.32
N LEU A 271 13.39 -18.57 -0.37
CA LEU A 271 12.25 -19.35 0.07
C LEU A 271 11.42 -19.82 -1.12
N SER A 272 10.70 -20.92 -0.92
CA SER A 272 9.59 -21.33 -1.79
C SER A 272 8.28 -21.11 -1.04
N TYR A 273 7.20 -20.81 -1.76
CA TYR A 273 5.92 -20.47 -1.13
C TYR A 273 4.83 -21.49 -1.44
N GLY A 274 4.13 -21.93 -0.39
CA GLY A 274 3.03 -22.87 -0.49
C GLY A 274 1.76 -22.19 -1.01
N ARG A 275 0.79 -23.00 -1.46
CA ARG A 275 -0.47 -22.52 -2.05
C ARG A 275 -1.29 -21.62 -1.12
N GLN A 276 -1.14 -21.75 0.19
CA GLN A 276 -1.86 -20.93 1.16
C GLN A 276 -1.24 -19.55 1.34
N GLN A 277 -0.02 -19.32 0.85
CA GLN A 277 0.62 -18.01 0.95
C GLN A 277 -0.16 -16.98 0.13
N ASN A 278 -0.53 -15.90 0.79
CA ASN A 278 -1.16 -14.75 0.16
C ASN A 278 -0.13 -13.66 -0.15
N PRO A 279 -0.42 -12.80 -1.15
CA PRO A 279 0.27 -11.55 -1.33
C PRO A 279 0.26 -10.73 -0.04
N ILE A 280 1.40 -10.15 0.29
CA ILE A 280 1.62 -9.26 1.44
C ILE A 280 1.93 -7.85 0.96
N LEU A 281 2.68 -7.73 -0.13
CA LEU A 281 3.08 -6.47 -0.73
C LEU A 281 2.75 -6.49 -2.23
N LEU A 282 2.02 -5.48 -2.67
CA LEU A 282 1.73 -5.19 -4.06
C LEU A 282 2.33 -3.83 -4.42
N VAL A 283 3.27 -3.81 -5.34
CA VAL A 283 3.78 -2.58 -5.97
C VAL A 283 3.13 -2.44 -7.33
N VAL A 284 2.55 -1.27 -7.61
CA VAL A 284 1.98 -0.92 -8.91
C VAL A 284 2.69 0.33 -9.42
N SER A 285 3.55 0.17 -10.42
CA SER A 285 4.27 1.28 -11.05
C SER A 285 3.76 1.52 -12.47
N SER A 286 3.34 2.74 -12.78
CA SER A 286 2.76 3.09 -14.10
C SER A 286 3.81 3.52 -15.12
N ALA A 287 3.64 3.06 -16.36
CA ALA A 287 4.35 3.58 -17.52
C ALA A 287 4.05 5.08 -17.82
N GLY A 288 2.95 5.64 -17.32
CA GLY A 288 2.56 7.05 -17.51
C GLY A 288 3.12 8.02 -16.47
N ASP A 289 3.91 7.52 -15.51
CA ASP A 289 4.43 8.33 -14.42
C ASP A 289 5.71 9.09 -14.82
N VAL A 290 5.52 10.22 -15.49
CA VAL A 290 6.60 11.09 -15.95
C VAL A 290 7.47 11.64 -14.82
N PRO A 291 6.93 12.18 -13.70
CA PRO A 291 7.76 12.64 -12.58
C PRO A 291 8.71 11.56 -12.04
N ARG A 292 8.22 10.32 -11.87
CA ARG A 292 9.04 9.20 -11.38
C ARG A 292 10.01 8.67 -12.43
N GLN A 293 9.68 8.71 -13.72
CA GLN A 293 10.60 8.25 -14.78
C GLN A 293 11.68 9.28 -15.11
N VAL A 294 11.43 10.57 -14.87
CA VAL A 294 12.34 11.66 -15.28
C VAL A 294 12.99 12.34 -14.08
N LEU A 295 12.21 12.92 -13.17
CA LEU A 295 12.76 13.72 -12.06
C LEU A 295 13.50 12.84 -11.05
N PHE A 296 12.97 11.66 -10.75
CA PHE A 296 13.59 10.76 -9.77
C PHE A 296 14.99 10.28 -10.24
N PRO A 297 15.18 9.69 -11.44
CA PRO A 297 16.51 9.32 -11.91
C PRO A 297 17.46 10.50 -12.03
N LEU A 298 17.01 11.65 -12.52
CA LEU A 298 17.85 12.85 -12.62
C LEU A 298 18.33 13.32 -11.24
N GLY A 299 17.43 13.41 -10.26
CA GLY A 299 17.79 13.78 -8.89
C GLY A 299 18.80 12.82 -8.27
N ARG A 300 18.62 11.51 -8.49
CA ARG A 300 19.52 10.48 -7.96
C ARG A 300 20.86 10.41 -8.67
N GLN A 301 20.93 10.73 -9.97
CA GLN A 301 22.21 10.80 -10.70
C GLN A 301 23.05 11.99 -10.22
N ILE A 302 22.41 13.12 -9.89
CA ILE A 302 23.08 14.27 -9.26
C ILE A 302 23.64 13.87 -7.88
N ASP A 303 22.85 13.21 -7.04
CA ASP A 303 23.32 12.70 -5.74
C ASP A 303 24.46 11.68 -5.90
N ALA A 304 24.34 10.78 -6.88
CA ALA A 304 25.36 9.78 -7.18
C ALA A 304 26.68 10.43 -7.64
N LEU A 305 26.65 11.57 -8.30
CA LEU A 305 27.84 12.28 -8.77
C LEU A 305 28.48 13.15 -7.67
N LEU A 306 27.66 13.79 -6.83
CA LEU A 306 28.12 14.79 -5.87
C LEU A 306 28.32 14.25 -4.44
N LEU A 307 27.54 13.25 -4.03
CA LEU A 307 27.43 12.83 -2.63
C LEU A 307 27.81 11.36 -2.39
N ARG A 308 28.03 10.56 -3.44
CA ARG A 308 28.43 9.15 -3.30
C ARG A 308 29.64 8.78 -4.18
N PRO A 309 30.83 8.60 -3.59
CA PRO A 309 32.08 8.51 -4.37
C PRO A 309 32.26 7.18 -5.14
N SER A 310 31.59 6.08 -4.75
CA SER A 310 31.69 4.81 -5.48
C SER A 310 30.48 3.88 -5.30
N PHE A 311 30.28 3.01 -6.29
CA PHE A 311 29.29 1.93 -6.29
C PHE A 311 29.98 0.59 -6.50
N ARG A 312 29.50 -0.45 -5.82
CA ARG A 312 29.85 -1.83 -6.17
C ARG A 312 29.27 -2.19 -7.54
N PRO A 313 29.82 -3.18 -8.27
CA PRO A 313 29.22 -3.66 -9.52
C PRO A 313 27.72 -3.96 -9.37
N GLY A 314 26.90 -3.48 -10.30
CA GLY A 314 25.44 -3.63 -10.29
C GLY A 314 24.67 -2.71 -9.32
N GLN A 315 25.33 -2.12 -8.32
CA GLN A 315 24.67 -1.33 -7.26
C GLN A 315 24.15 0.03 -7.75
N ARG A 316 24.74 0.59 -8.81
CA ARG A 316 24.34 1.91 -9.33
C ARG A 316 22.89 1.90 -9.81
N ALA A 317 22.47 0.89 -10.56
CA ALA A 317 21.11 0.80 -11.09
C ALA A 317 20.07 0.73 -9.95
N LEU A 318 20.33 -0.08 -8.91
CA LEU A 318 19.50 -0.16 -7.71
C LEU A 318 19.33 1.17 -6.98
N TRP A 319 20.36 2.02 -7.00
CA TRP A 319 20.34 3.34 -6.35
C TRP A 319 19.62 4.41 -7.15
N THR A 320 19.78 4.38 -8.48
CA THR A 320 19.30 5.46 -9.35
C THR A 320 17.88 5.24 -9.86
N GLN A 321 17.39 4.00 -9.85
CA GLN A 321 16.05 3.66 -10.33
C GLN A 321 15.08 3.47 -9.16
N ALA A 322 13.85 3.93 -9.37
CA ALA A 322 12.76 3.74 -8.42
C ALA A 322 12.33 2.26 -8.36
N LEU A 323 11.73 1.85 -7.25
CA LEU A 323 11.10 0.52 -7.16
C LEU A 323 10.02 0.37 -8.24
N GLY A 324 10.04 -0.75 -8.95
CA GLY A 324 9.18 -1.01 -10.11
C GLY A 324 9.69 -0.41 -11.42
N GLU A 325 10.60 0.57 -11.44
CA GLU A 325 11.39 0.85 -12.66
C GLU A 325 12.49 -0.19 -12.88
N TYR A 326 13.11 -0.65 -11.80
CA TYR A 326 14.20 -1.61 -11.86
C TYR A 326 13.73 -2.98 -12.33
N GLU A 327 13.90 -3.26 -13.63
CA GLU A 327 13.41 -4.47 -14.31
C GLU A 327 13.73 -5.79 -13.61
N PRO A 328 14.91 -6.00 -13.00
CA PRO A 328 15.21 -7.26 -12.31
C PRO A 328 14.30 -7.55 -11.11
N THR A 329 13.65 -6.53 -10.54
CA THR A 329 12.64 -6.71 -9.49
C THR A 329 11.22 -6.85 -10.03
N ARG A 330 10.96 -6.54 -11.31
CA ARG A 330 9.62 -6.64 -11.90
C ARG A 330 9.22 -8.10 -12.04
N THR A 331 8.07 -8.43 -11.50
CA THR A 331 7.50 -9.79 -11.49
C THR A 331 6.29 -9.91 -12.39
N HIS A 332 5.54 -8.82 -12.62
CA HIS A 332 4.30 -8.85 -13.40
C HIS A 332 4.11 -7.60 -14.26
N SER A 333 3.23 -7.69 -15.25
CA SER A 333 2.62 -6.55 -15.94
C SER A 333 1.12 -6.48 -15.66
N LEU A 334 0.58 -5.26 -15.55
CA LEU A 334 -0.86 -5.00 -15.42
C LEU A 334 -1.39 -4.36 -16.68
N THR A 335 -2.45 -4.95 -17.25
CA THR A 335 -3.16 -4.41 -18.41
C THR A 335 -4.67 -4.53 -18.23
N ILE A 336 -5.43 -3.62 -18.86
CA ILE A 336 -6.88 -3.81 -19.00
C ILE A 336 -7.14 -4.93 -20.01
N THR A 337 -8.14 -5.76 -19.73
CA THR A 337 -8.64 -6.75 -20.69
C THR A 337 -9.59 -6.05 -21.68
N GLN A 338 -9.20 -5.90 -22.97
CA GLN A 338 -9.93 -5.15 -24.02
C GLN A 338 -11.28 -5.76 -24.47
N ALA A 339 -11.81 -6.82 -23.83
CA ALA A 339 -13.16 -7.29 -24.11
C ALA A 339 -14.18 -6.36 -23.40
N ASP A 340 -14.92 -5.59 -24.21
CA ASP A 340 -15.92 -4.55 -23.93
C ASP A 340 -17.03 -4.92 -22.88
N PRO A 341 -17.90 -3.98 -22.48
CA PRO A 341 -17.95 -3.21 -21.23
C PRO A 341 -18.54 -3.95 -20.02
N ALA A 342 -18.68 -5.27 -20.09
CA ALA A 342 -18.96 -6.10 -18.93
C ALA A 342 -17.65 -6.78 -18.54
N LEU A 343 -17.13 -6.42 -17.37
CA LEU A 343 -16.07 -7.14 -16.66
C LEU A 343 -16.36 -8.64 -16.70
N ILE A 344 -15.85 -9.37 -17.71
CA ILE A 344 -16.09 -10.80 -17.82
C ILE A 344 -15.36 -11.43 -16.63
N PRO A 345 -16.08 -12.11 -15.73
CA PRO A 345 -15.49 -12.61 -14.52
C PRO A 345 -14.63 -13.85 -14.84
N GLY A 346 -13.33 -13.63 -15.04
CA GLY A 346 -12.32 -14.68 -14.86
C GLY A 346 -12.11 -15.05 -13.39
N PHE A 347 -12.60 -14.19 -12.50
CA PHE A 347 -12.80 -14.42 -11.09
C PHE A 347 -14.15 -13.80 -10.72
N ASP A 348 -15.25 -14.52 -10.97
CA ASP A 348 -16.59 -14.06 -10.57
C ASP A 348 -16.63 -14.09 -9.07
N PRO A 349 -16.88 -12.97 -8.38
CA PRO A 349 -17.18 -13.05 -6.97
C PRO A 349 -18.37 -14.03 -6.73
N GLY A 350 -19.28 -14.25 -7.69
CA GLY A 350 -20.29 -15.31 -7.64
C GLY A 350 -19.76 -16.74 -7.50
N VAL A 351 -18.48 -17.02 -7.84
CA VAL A 351 -17.80 -18.28 -7.53
C VAL A 351 -17.72 -18.49 -6.01
N TYR A 352 -17.56 -17.44 -5.20
CA TYR A 352 -17.61 -17.55 -3.74
C TYR A 352 -18.93 -18.08 -3.20
N ILE A 353 -20.02 -17.83 -3.93
CA ILE A 353 -21.34 -18.28 -3.53
C ILE A 353 -21.51 -19.77 -3.88
N LYS A 354 -20.95 -20.21 -5.01
CA LYS A 354 -21.12 -21.57 -5.55
C LYS A 354 -20.12 -22.57 -4.98
N ASP A 355 -18.84 -22.20 -4.91
CA ASP A 355 -17.76 -23.01 -4.35
C ASP A 355 -16.79 -22.11 -3.57
N PRO A 356 -17.13 -21.79 -2.30
CA PRO A 356 -16.27 -20.99 -1.44
C PRO A 356 -14.85 -21.57 -1.29
N CYS A 357 -14.69 -22.89 -1.43
CA CYS A 357 -13.40 -23.56 -1.20
C CYS A 357 -12.44 -23.46 -2.39
N ALA A 358 -12.93 -23.15 -3.60
CA ALA A 358 -12.10 -22.99 -4.79
C ALA A 358 -10.96 -21.98 -4.57
N ILE A 359 -11.20 -20.91 -3.80
CA ILE A 359 -10.20 -19.86 -3.56
C ILE A 359 -8.97 -20.32 -2.79
N VAL A 360 -9.10 -21.34 -1.92
CA VAL A 360 -7.98 -21.85 -1.10
C VAL A 360 -6.81 -22.30 -1.97
N ASN A 361 -7.11 -22.79 -3.17
CA ASN A 361 -6.12 -23.31 -4.12
C ASN A 361 -5.63 -22.27 -5.14
N LEU A 362 -6.14 -21.04 -5.11
CA LEU A 362 -5.78 -20.02 -6.09
C LEU A 362 -4.41 -19.41 -5.81
N ASP A 363 -3.55 -19.44 -6.82
CA ASP A 363 -2.33 -18.64 -6.83
C ASP A 363 -2.69 -17.19 -7.19
N LEU A 364 -2.76 -16.32 -6.18
CA LEU A 364 -3.10 -14.90 -6.37
C LEU A 364 -2.02 -14.10 -7.11
N THR A 365 -0.84 -14.69 -7.33
CA THR A 365 0.20 -14.12 -8.20
C THR A 365 -0.04 -14.45 -9.67
N ASN A 366 -0.90 -15.42 -9.99
CA ASN A 366 -1.16 -15.85 -11.37
C ASN A 366 -2.68 -15.96 -11.63
N VAL A 367 -3.36 -14.83 -11.48
CA VAL A 367 -4.81 -14.72 -11.71
C VAL A 367 -5.12 -14.22 -13.12
N PRO A 368 -6.05 -14.85 -13.87
CA PRO A 368 -6.36 -14.43 -15.24
C PRO A 368 -6.86 -12.98 -15.36
N SER A 369 -7.71 -12.53 -14.43
CA SER A 369 -8.21 -11.15 -14.34
C SER A 369 -8.88 -10.92 -12.98
N VAL A 370 -8.72 -9.72 -12.41
CA VAL A 370 -9.38 -9.26 -11.18
C VAL A 370 -9.85 -7.83 -11.43
N GLY A 371 -11.13 -7.51 -11.18
CA GLY A 371 -11.67 -6.17 -11.45
C GLY A 371 -11.45 -5.67 -12.89
N GLY A 372 -11.34 -6.58 -13.88
CA GLY A 372 -11.08 -6.23 -15.29
C GLY A 372 -9.60 -6.03 -15.64
N VAL A 373 -8.72 -6.14 -14.65
CA VAL A 373 -7.27 -5.99 -14.80
C VAL A 373 -6.62 -7.37 -14.82
N LYS A 374 -5.83 -7.63 -15.86
CA LYS A 374 -5.04 -8.84 -15.99
C LYS A 374 -3.66 -8.64 -15.35
N LEU A 375 -3.32 -9.50 -14.40
CA LEU A 375 -1.99 -9.58 -13.79
C LEU A 375 -1.19 -10.67 -14.54
N THR A 376 -0.32 -10.26 -15.47
CA THR A 376 0.45 -11.21 -16.29
C THR A 376 1.82 -11.47 -15.66
N PRO A 377 2.16 -12.72 -15.30
CA PRO A 377 3.49 -13.08 -14.82
C PRO A 377 4.59 -12.76 -15.84
N GLY A 378 5.69 -12.19 -15.35
CA GLY A 378 6.92 -11.95 -16.09
C GLY A 378 8.01 -12.98 -15.77
N PRO A 379 9.25 -12.79 -16.28
CA PRO A 379 10.33 -13.78 -16.13
C PRO A 379 10.83 -13.97 -14.69
N ASN A 380 10.69 -12.96 -13.83
CA ASN A 380 11.10 -13.03 -12.42
C ASN A 380 9.95 -13.49 -11.50
N HIS A 381 8.78 -13.81 -12.05
CA HIS A 381 7.66 -14.35 -11.27
C HIS A 381 8.03 -15.67 -10.61
N ARG A 382 7.52 -15.85 -9.39
CA ARG A 382 7.54 -17.13 -8.68
C ARG A 382 6.15 -17.40 -8.11
N PRO A 383 5.58 -18.61 -8.30
CA PRO A 383 4.25 -18.94 -7.79
C PRO A 383 4.12 -18.70 -6.28
N ASN A 384 2.98 -18.14 -5.86
CA ASN A 384 2.65 -17.80 -4.48
C ASN A 384 3.66 -16.88 -3.75
N ASN A 385 4.60 -16.24 -4.45
CA ASN A 385 5.50 -15.28 -3.82
C ASN A 385 4.71 -14.09 -3.27
N PRO A 386 4.83 -13.75 -1.97
CA PRO A 386 4.02 -12.72 -1.35
C PRO A 386 4.38 -11.29 -1.79
N PHE A 387 5.47 -11.11 -2.54
CA PHE A 387 5.93 -9.81 -3.04
C PHE A 387 5.69 -9.68 -4.54
N ILE A 388 4.67 -8.91 -4.89
CA ILE A 388 4.29 -8.64 -6.27
C ILE A 388 4.81 -7.25 -6.63
N VAL A 389 5.74 -7.18 -7.57
CA VAL A 389 6.23 -5.93 -8.16
C VAL A 389 5.75 -5.84 -9.60
N ALA A 390 4.76 -4.99 -9.83
CA ALA A 390 3.99 -5.01 -11.04
C ALA A 390 4.08 -3.69 -11.82
N TYR A 391 4.24 -3.81 -13.14
CA TYR A 391 4.37 -2.67 -14.04
C TYR A 391 3.09 -2.47 -14.86
N ALA A 392 2.39 -1.38 -14.61
CA ALA A 392 1.08 -1.10 -15.18
C ALA A 392 1.16 -0.29 -16.47
N SER A 393 0.30 -0.64 -17.44
CA SER A 393 0.04 0.23 -18.59
C SER A 393 -0.62 1.53 -18.16
N THR A 394 -0.52 2.55 -19.02
CA THR A 394 -1.21 3.85 -18.86
C THR A 394 -2.73 3.75 -18.86
N SER A 395 -3.29 2.57 -19.12
CA SER A 395 -4.73 2.34 -19.04
C SER A 395 -5.19 1.89 -17.65
N VAL A 396 -4.32 1.24 -16.86
CA VAL A 396 -4.66 0.78 -15.49
C VAL A 396 -4.36 1.86 -14.46
N VAL A 397 -3.22 2.54 -14.61
CA VAL A 397 -2.85 3.72 -13.81
C VAL A 397 -2.48 4.81 -14.80
N LEU A 398 -3.37 5.81 -14.98
CA LEU A 398 -3.27 6.79 -16.07
C LEU A 398 -1.96 7.57 -16.04
N ASN A 399 -1.59 8.05 -14.86
CA ASN A 399 -0.44 8.92 -14.64
C ASN A 399 -0.04 8.87 -13.15
N HIS A 400 0.86 9.76 -12.73
CA HIS A 400 1.30 9.85 -11.34
C HIS A 400 0.18 10.21 -10.35
N SER A 401 -0.72 11.14 -10.70
CA SER A 401 -1.72 11.68 -9.77
C SER A 401 -3.00 10.84 -9.65
N SER A 402 -3.24 9.97 -10.62
CA SER A 402 -4.44 9.14 -10.79
C SER A 402 -4.44 7.87 -9.90
N VAL A 403 -4.34 8.05 -8.59
CA VAL A 403 -4.24 6.94 -7.61
C VAL A 403 -5.61 6.40 -7.18
N PHE A 404 -6.64 7.24 -7.24
CA PHE A 404 -8.01 6.89 -6.84
C PHE A 404 -8.90 6.53 -8.02
N GLU A 405 -8.32 6.38 -9.22
CA GLU A 405 -9.06 6.03 -10.43
C GLU A 405 -9.89 4.77 -10.25
N GLU A 406 -11.02 4.74 -10.93
CA GLU A 406 -12.01 3.68 -10.80
C GLU A 406 -11.43 2.29 -11.10
N ILE A 407 -10.57 2.16 -12.11
CA ILE A 407 -10.00 0.87 -12.53
C ILE A 407 -9.10 0.29 -11.45
N LEU A 408 -8.13 1.08 -10.95
CA LEU A 408 -7.24 0.64 -9.89
C LEU A 408 -8.03 0.35 -8.61
N ARG A 409 -9.00 1.20 -8.26
CA ARG A 409 -9.85 1.01 -7.07
C ARG A 409 -10.68 -0.28 -7.15
N ARG A 410 -11.31 -0.56 -8.29
CA ARG A 410 -12.05 -1.81 -8.53
C ARG A 410 -11.14 -3.03 -8.39
N PHE A 411 -9.97 -2.99 -9.04
CA PHE A 411 -8.97 -4.05 -8.91
C PHE A 411 -8.56 -4.28 -7.45
N LEU A 412 -8.23 -3.22 -6.70
CA LEU A 412 -7.79 -3.34 -5.30
C LEU A 412 -8.92 -3.85 -4.38
N ASN A 413 -10.15 -3.39 -4.56
CA ASN A 413 -11.31 -3.85 -3.78
C ASN A 413 -11.51 -5.36 -3.94
N ASP A 414 -11.49 -5.86 -5.18
CA ASP A 414 -11.60 -7.28 -5.47
C ASP A 414 -10.38 -8.04 -4.93
N TYR A 415 -9.16 -7.57 -5.24
CA TYR A 415 -7.92 -8.26 -4.87
C TYR A 415 -7.75 -8.41 -3.35
N VAL A 416 -8.08 -7.38 -2.59
CA VAL A 416 -8.06 -7.43 -1.11
C VAL A 416 -9.16 -8.35 -0.58
N ALA A 417 -10.38 -8.26 -1.09
CA ALA A 417 -11.48 -9.14 -0.69
C ALA A 417 -11.13 -10.63 -0.94
N ILE A 418 -10.48 -10.91 -2.08
CA ILE A 418 -9.96 -12.23 -2.44
C ILE A 418 -8.90 -12.70 -1.45
N ALA A 419 -7.84 -11.92 -1.26
CA ALA A 419 -6.77 -12.28 -0.33
C ALA A 419 -7.31 -12.52 1.09
N GLN A 420 -8.23 -11.69 1.56
CA GLN A 420 -8.87 -11.83 2.86
C GLN A 420 -9.73 -13.09 2.96
N GLY A 421 -10.61 -13.33 1.99
CA GLY A 421 -11.46 -14.53 1.96
C GLY A 421 -10.62 -15.81 1.95
N LYS A 422 -9.57 -15.85 1.12
CA LYS A 422 -8.60 -16.95 1.09
C LYS A 422 -7.98 -17.18 2.46
N ARG A 423 -7.48 -16.11 3.10
CA ARG A 423 -6.84 -16.16 4.43
C ARG A 423 -7.78 -16.71 5.51
N MET A 424 -9.05 -16.29 5.49
CA MET A 424 -10.04 -16.75 6.46
C MET A 424 -10.37 -18.23 6.29
N LEU A 425 -10.38 -18.73 5.06
CA LEU A 425 -10.66 -20.13 4.75
C LEU A 425 -9.46 -21.03 5.02
N THR A 426 -8.23 -20.56 4.77
CA THR A 426 -7.02 -21.35 5.07
C THR A 426 -6.69 -21.41 6.55
N ALA A 427 -7.11 -20.42 7.34
CA ALA A 427 -6.83 -20.36 8.77
C ALA A 427 -7.87 -21.09 9.65
N SER A 428 -9.01 -21.49 9.10
CA SER A 428 -10.14 -22.04 9.86
C SER A 428 -10.29 -23.54 9.63
N ASP A 429 -9.99 -24.36 10.64
CA ASP A 429 -10.29 -25.81 10.61
C ASP A 429 -11.80 -26.11 10.49
N SER A 430 -12.65 -25.14 10.82
CA SER A 430 -14.12 -25.29 10.88
C SER A 430 -14.84 -25.12 9.54
N ILE A 431 -14.18 -24.55 8.53
CA ILE A 431 -14.71 -24.49 7.16
C ILE A 431 -13.89 -25.49 6.36
N SER A 432 -14.41 -26.69 6.18
CA SER A 432 -13.72 -27.87 5.67
C SER A 432 -13.36 -27.78 4.17
N CYS A 433 -12.57 -26.78 3.79
CA CYS A 433 -11.93 -26.71 2.49
C CYS A 433 -10.60 -27.49 2.57
N ARG A 434 -10.69 -28.83 2.71
CA ARG A 434 -9.52 -29.72 2.64
C ARG A 434 -9.22 -30.13 1.21
#